data_AF-A0A7S2AEE5-F1
#
_entry.id   AF-A0A7S2AEE5-F1
#
_cell.length_a   1.000
_cell.length_b   1.000
_cell.length_c   1.000
_cell.angle_alpha   90.00
_cell.angle_beta   90.00
_cell.angle_gamma   90.00
#
_symmetry.space_group_name_H-M   'P 1'
#
loop_
_entity.id
_entity.type
_entity.pdbx_description
1 polymer ?
#
loop_
_entity_poly.entity_id
_entity_poly.type
_entity_poly.pdbx_seq_one_letter_code
_entity_poly.pdbx_strand_id
1 'polypeptide(L)'
;MEKIWGFLEDPESSRPAKLFAMVQNFFITATVLLTLLQTPVPPIVCGPTAAWLETACDVIFLIEFLLRTASSPNPKAFVISFYGLIDLLAACPLALRLATGPVLPDGPVETVPHGLLLFAVPIVRLLK
;
A
#
# COMPACT_ATOMS: atom_id res chain seq x y z
N MET A 1 -28.64 8.86 3.36
CA MET A 1 -27.19 8.67 3.15
C MET A 1 -26.68 7.30 3.62
N GLU A 2 -27.50 6.48 4.29
CA GLU A 2 -27.13 5.10 4.70
C GLU A 2 -26.94 4.12 3.53
N LYS A 3 -27.59 4.34 2.38
CA LYS A 3 -27.48 3.45 1.21
C LYS A 3 -26.08 3.41 0.57
N ILE A 4 -25.34 4.51 0.64
CA ILE A 4 -23.97 4.58 0.06
C ILE A 4 -22.97 3.90 1.00
N TRP A 5 -23.24 3.94 2.31
CA TRP A 5 -22.44 3.26 3.32
C TRP A 5 -22.63 1.74 3.27
N GLY A 6 -23.88 1.27 3.23
CA GLY A 6 -24.19 -0.17 3.08
C GLY A 6 -23.70 -0.78 1.74
N PHE A 7 -23.51 0.03 0.71
CA PHE A 7 -22.92 -0.40 -0.57
C PHE A 7 -21.40 -0.61 -0.49
N LEU A 8 -20.70 0.12 0.39
CA LEU A 8 -19.25 0.00 0.60
C LEU A 8 -18.90 -1.08 1.63
N GLU A 9 -19.81 -1.36 2.57
CA GLU A 9 -19.64 -2.37 3.62
C GLU A 9 -19.98 -3.79 3.13
N ASP A 10 -20.81 -3.91 2.09
CA ASP A 10 -21.26 -5.19 1.54
C ASP A 10 -20.64 -5.44 0.15
N PRO A 11 -19.53 -6.22 0.06
CA PRO A 11 -18.84 -6.51 -1.20
C PRO A 11 -19.69 -7.29 -2.22
N GLU A 12 -20.92 -7.68 -1.86
CA GLU A 12 -21.89 -8.32 -2.77
C GLU A 12 -22.94 -7.37 -3.36
N SER A 13 -22.99 -6.09 -2.95
CA SER A 13 -24.05 -5.16 -3.32
C SER A 13 -24.09 -4.77 -4.80
N SER A 14 -22.94 -4.67 -5.50
CA SER A 14 -22.88 -4.14 -6.87
C SER A 14 -21.60 -4.47 -7.66
N ARG A 15 -21.75 -4.63 -8.99
CA ARG A 15 -20.66 -4.92 -9.95
C ARG A 15 -19.40 -4.04 -9.82
N PRO A 16 -19.47 -2.71 -9.63
CA PRO A 16 -18.28 -1.87 -9.41
C PRO A 16 -17.56 -2.14 -8.07
N ALA A 17 -18.27 -2.51 -7.00
CA ALA A 17 -17.64 -2.85 -5.72
C ALA A 17 -16.84 -4.16 -5.82
N LYS A 18 -17.39 -5.17 -6.53
CA LYS A 18 -16.67 -6.42 -6.84
C LYS A 18 -15.44 -6.18 -7.71
N LEU A 19 -15.55 -5.34 -8.74
CA LEU A 19 -14.41 -4.99 -9.60
C LEU A 19 -13.31 -4.27 -8.81
N PHE A 20 -13.69 -3.31 -7.96
CA PHE A 20 -12.75 -2.60 -7.11
C PHE A 20 -12.02 -3.55 -6.15
N ALA A 21 -12.76 -4.44 -5.46
CA ALA A 21 -12.16 -5.44 -4.58
C ALA A 21 -11.21 -6.40 -5.33
N MET A 22 -11.58 -6.82 -6.55
CA MET A 22 -10.73 -7.69 -7.38
C MET A 22 -9.43 -6.99 -7.80
N VAL A 23 -9.52 -5.74 -8.24
CA VAL A 23 -8.35 -4.93 -8.63
C VAL A 23 -7.44 -4.68 -7.43
N GLN A 24 -8.02 -4.38 -6.27
CA GLN A 24 -7.29 -4.16 -5.02
C GLN A 24 -6.48 -5.39 -4.60
N ASN A 25 -7.12 -6.57 -4.57
CA ASN A 25 -6.46 -7.83 -4.23
C ASN A 25 -5.34 -8.18 -5.21
N PHE A 26 -5.55 -7.94 -6.50
CA PHE A 26 -4.50 -8.12 -7.51
C PHE A 26 -3.31 -7.19 -7.26
N PHE A 27 -3.57 -5.91 -6.94
CA PHE A 27 -2.54 -4.92 -6.68
C PHE A 27 -1.72 -5.26 -5.43
N ILE A 28 -2.39 -5.63 -4.33
CA ILE A 28 -1.72 -6.09 -3.09
C ILE A 28 -0.82 -7.29 -3.39
N THR A 29 -1.36 -8.31 -4.08
CA THR A 29 -0.59 -9.51 -4.45
C THR A 29 0.64 -9.15 -5.30
N ALA A 30 0.49 -8.28 -6.29
CA ALA A 30 1.61 -7.84 -7.14
C ALA A 30 2.70 -7.14 -6.33
N THR A 31 2.32 -6.28 -5.38
CA THR A 31 3.28 -5.58 -4.53
C THR A 31 4.01 -6.49 -3.53
N VAL A 32 3.33 -7.52 -3.01
CA VAL A 32 3.96 -8.54 -2.16
C VAL A 32 4.95 -9.37 -2.98
N LEU A 33 4.55 -9.81 -4.18
CA LEU A 33 5.43 -10.55 -5.09
C LEU A 33 6.68 -9.74 -5.45
N LEU A 34 6.53 -8.44 -5.72
CA LEU A 34 7.66 -7.56 -6.01
C LEU A 34 8.67 -7.51 -4.85
N THR A 35 8.20 -7.39 -3.61
CA THR A 35 9.09 -7.38 -2.43
C THR A 35 9.70 -8.77 -2.17
N LEU A 36 8.95 -9.85 -2.41
CA LEU A 36 9.50 -11.21 -2.33
C LEU A 36 10.61 -11.47 -3.36
N LEU A 37 10.50 -10.94 -4.58
CA LEU A 37 11.53 -11.06 -5.61
C LEU A 37 12.83 -10.31 -5.29
N GLN A 38 12.79 -9.38 -4.33
CA GLN A 38 13.95 -8.64 -3.82
C GLN A 38 14.61 -9.35 -2.62
N THR A 39 13.96 -10.35 -2.03
CA THR A 39 14.45 -11.08 -0.86
C THR A 39 15.58 -12.12 -1.12
N PRO A 40 15.65 -12.86 -2.26
CA PRO A 40 16.68 -13.89 -2.43
C PRO A 40 18.08 -13.29 -2.59
N VAL A 41 19.11 -14.11 -2.34
CA VAL A 41 20.53 -13.76 -2.55
C VAL A 41 21.10 -14.70 -3.62
N PRO A 42 21.41 -14.23 -4.85
CA PRO A 42 21.25 -12.86 -5.35
C PRO A 42 19.78 -12.48 -5.63
N PRO A 43 19.43 -11.19 -5.49
CA PRO A 43 18.07 -10.70 -5.76
C PRO A 43 17.73 -10.81 -7.25
N ILE A 44 16.50 -11.23 -7.56
CA ILE A 44 16.01 -11.35 -8.95
C ILE A 44 15.70 -9.96 -9.51
N VAL A 45 15.11 -9.10 -8.68
CA VAL A 45 14.82 -7.71 -8.98
C VAL A 45 15.69 -6.86 -8.07
N CYS A 46 16.60 -6.09 -8.63
CA CYS A 46 17.52 -5.25 -7.86
C CYS A 46 17.84 -3.94 -8.58
N GLY A 47 18.49 -3.03 -7.87
CA GLY A 47 18.93 -1.75 -8.42
C GLY A 47 17.87 -0.64 -8.32
N PRO A 48 18.17 0.54 -8.90
CA PRO A 48 17.30 1.71 -8.82
C PRO A 48 15.88 1.48 -9.34
N THR A 49 15.73 0.63 -10.36
CA THR A 49 14.43 0.29 -10.96
C THR A 49 13.48 -0.37 -9.95
N ALA A 50 14.00 -1.25 -9.08
CA ALA A 50 13.22 -1.90 -8.04
C ALA A 50 12.69 -0.87 -7.03
N ALA A 51 13.56 0.04 -6.59
CA ALA A 51 13.22 1.10 -5.64
C ALA A 51 12.18 2.08 -6.20
N TRP A 52 12.30 2.46 -7.48
CA TRP A 52 11.31 3.30 -8.16
C TRP A 52 9.96 2.60 -8.29
N LEU A 53 9.96 1.30 -8.62
CA LEU A 53 8.74 0.52 -8.76
C LEU A 53 8.02 0.37 -7.41
N GLU A 54 8.74 0.07 -6.33
CA GLU A 54 8.14 0.01 -5.00
C GLU A 54 7.59 1.36 -4.54
N THR A 55 8.32 2.44 -4.80
CA THR A 55 7.87 3.80 -4.47
C THR A 55 6.62 4.16 -5.27
N ALA A 56 6.55 3.79 -6.56
CA ALA A 56 5.36 3.99 -7.37
C ALA A 56 4.14 3.21 -6.84
N CYS A 57 4.35 1.97 -6.39
CA CYS A 57 3.30 1.18 -5.74
C CYS A 57 2.79 1.84 -4.45
N ASP A 58 3.69 2.36 -3.62
CA ASP A 58 3.35 3.08 -2.40
C ASP A 58 2.56 4.38 -2.69
N VAL A 59 2.92 5.12 -3.74
CA VAL A 59 2.16 6.29 -4.21
C VAL A 59 0.74 5.91 -4.62
N ILE A 60 0.56 4.77 -5.30
CA ILE A 60 -0.76 4.30 -5.71
C ILE A 60 -1.62 3.98 -4.48
N PHE A 61 -1.07 3.33 -3.45
CA PHE A 61 -1.80 3.09 -2.19
C PHE A 61 -2.18 4.39 -1.47
N LEU A 62 -1.32 5.41 -1.50
CA LEU A 62 -1.68 6.73 -0.96
C LEU A 62 -2.83 7.36 -1.73
N ILE A 63 -2.79 7.33 -3.07
CA ILE A 63 -3.86 7.88 -3.91
C ILE A 63 -5.18 7.17 -3.62
N GLU A 64 -5.16 5.84 -3.51
CA GLU A 64 -6.33 5.04 -3.16
C GLU A 64 -6.93 5.46 -1.81
N PHE A 65 -6.09 5.61 -0.78
CA PHE A 65 -6.51 6.09 0.53
C PHE A 65 -7.14 7.49 0.48
N LEU A 66 -6.54 8.41 -0.28
CA LEU A 66 -7.06 9.78 -0.45
C LEU A 66 -8.40 9.78 -1.18
N LEU A 67 -8.54 8.99 -2.26
CA LEU A 67 -9.78 8.86 -3.00
C LEU A 67 -10.89 8.28 -2.11
N ARG A 68 -10.59 7.26 -1.31
CA ARG A 68 -11.57 6.64 -0.40
C ARG A 68 -11.97 7.58 0.73
N THR A 69 -11.00 8.34 1.27
CA THR A 69 -11.26 9.37 2.28
C THR A 69 -12.13 10.50 1.72
N ALA A 70 -11.80 11.03 0.53
CA ALA A 70 -12.56 12.10 -0.11
C ALA A 70 -13.96 11.67 -0.56
N SER A 71 -14.13 10.41 -0.94
CA SER A 71 -15.43 9.85 -1.34
C SER A 71 -16.32 9.49 -0.13
N SER A 72 -15.76 9.41 1.07
CA SER A 72 -16.51 9.08 2.28
C SER A 72 -17.37 10.27 2.73
N PRO A 73 -18.64 10.05 3.12
CA PRO A 73 -19.51 11.11 3.62
C PRO A 73 -18.98 11.77 4.90
N ASN A 74 -18.12 11.08 5.67
CA ASN A 74 -17.45 11.61 6.86
C ASN A 74 -15.96 11.24 6.83
N PRO A 75 -15.09 12.02 6.16
CA PRO A 75 -13.67 11.68 5.98
C PRO A 75 -12.93 11.49 7.29
N LYS A 76 -13.19 12.33 8.30
CA LYS A 76 -12.54 12.22 9.63
C LYS A 76 -12.90 10.92 10.35
N ALA A 77 -14.16 10.50 10.26
CA ALA A 77 -14.61 9.25 10.84
C ALA A 77 -14.03 8.05 10.08
N PHE A 78 -13.88 8.15 8.75
CA PHE A 78 -13.25 7.13 7.94
C PHE A 78 -11.78 6.91 8.30
N VAL A 79 -10.99 7.98 8.44
CA VAL A 79 -9.55 7.86 8.80
C VAL A 79 -9.35 7.17 10.15
N ILE A 80 -10.28 7.36 11.10
CA ILE A 80 -10.22 6.74 12.44
C ILE A 80 -10.86 5.34 12.46
N SER A 81 -11.61 4.97 11.42
CA SER A 81 -12.21 3.64 11.28
C SER A 81 -11.15 2.56 11.07
N PHE A 82 -11.49 1.31 11.38
CA PHE A 82 -10.60 0.16 11.20
C PHE A 82 -10.05 0.06 9.75
N TYR A 83 -10.93 0.20 8.75
CA TYR A 83 -10.55 0.18 7.33
C TYR A 83 -9.67 1.36 6.93
N GLY A 84 -9.98 2.57 7.42
CA GLY A 84 -9.15 3.75 7.15
C GLY A 84 -7.78 3.67 7.81
N LEU A 85 -7.69 3.06 9.00
CA LEU A 85 -6.42 2.83 9.69
C LEU A 85 -5.54 1.84 8.93
N ILE A 86 -6.12 0.75 8.41
CA ILE A 86 -5.40 -0.23 7.59
C ILE A 86 -4.91 0.40 6.28
N ASP A 87 -5.76 1.18 5.60
CA ASP A 87 -5.37 1.89 4.38
C ASP A 87 -4.24 2.91 4.66
N LEU A 88 -4.30 3.61 5.80
CA LEU A 88 -3.27 4.55 6.23
C LEU A 88 -1.95 3.83 6.55
N LEU A 89 -2.01 2.68 7.23
CA LEU A 89 -0.85 1.85 7.51
C LEU A 89 -0.20 1.37 6.20
N ALA A 90 -0.98 0.95 5.22
CA ALA A 90 -0.47 0.55 3.90
C ALA A 90 0.19 1.69 3.12
N ALA A 91 -0.20 2.94 3.36
CA ALA A 91 0.44 4.13 2.79
C ALA A 91 1.63 4.66 3.61
N CYS A 92 1.80 4.22 4.87
CA CYS A 92 2.88 4.63 5.77
C CYS A 92 4.30 4.42 5.20
N PRO A 93 4.61 3.33 4.48
CA PRO A 93 5.92 3.14 3.86
C PRO A 93 6.34 4.29 2.95
N LEU A 94 5.39 4.94 2.25
CA LEU A 94 5.67 6.10 1.41
C LEU A 94 6.21 7.27 2.22
N ALA A 95 5.65 7.53 3.40
CA ALA A 95 6.09 8.62 4.26
C ALA A 95 7.52 8.41 4.75
N LEU A 96 7.89 7.16 5.07
CA LEU A 96 9.25 6.79 5.41
C LEU A 96 10.19 6.98 4.21
N ARG A 97 9.82 6.47 3.02
CA ARG A 97 10.62 6.65 1.79
C ARG A 97 10.77 8.12 1.40
N LEU A 98 9.76 8.96 1.59
CA LEU A 98 9.86 10.39 1.29
C LEU A 98 10.78 11.11 2.30
N ALA A 99 10.73 10.72 3.57
CA ALA A 99 11.57 11.30 4.61
C ALA A 99 13.04 10.88 4.49
N THR A 100 13.32 9.64 4.08
CA THR A 100 14.68 9.11 3.91
C THR A 100 15.23 9.28 2.48
N GLY A 101 14.37 9.67 1.53
CA GLY A 101 14.64 9.60 0.10
C GLY A 101 14.35 8.21 -0.49
N PRO A 102 14.12 8.11 -1.82
CA PRO A 102 14.05 6.83 -2.49
C PRO A 102 15.34 6.08 -2.18
N VAL A 103 15.20 4.92 -1.56
CA VAL A 103 16.29 4.02 -1.24
C VAL A 103 17.06 3.70 -2.53
N LEU A 104 18.15 4.42 -2.76
CA LEU A 104 19.09 4.13 -3.84
C LEU A 104 20.13 3.15 -3.27
N PRO A 105 20.39 2.02 -3.95
CA PRO A 105 21.28 0.97 -3.44
C PRO A 105 22.76 1.37 -3.32
N ASP A 106 23.13 2.60 -3.71
CA ASP A 106 24.48 3.16 -3.55
C ASP A 106 24.70 3.88 -2.19
N GLY A 107 23.66 3.96 -1.35
CA GLY A 107 23.78 4.45 0.03
C GLY A 107 24.33 3.37 0.97
N PRO A 108 25.08 3.74 2.02
CA PRO A 108 25.62 2.75 2.96
C PRO A 108 24.52 1.87 3.55
N VAL A 109 24.70 0.55 3.42
CA VAL A 109 23.83 -0.58 3.81
C VAL A 109 23.50 -0.59 5.33
N GLU A 110 24.06 0.33 6.11
CA GLU A 110 23.92 0.39 7.58
C GLU A 110 22.62 1.01 8.09
N THR A 111 21.75 1.50 7.23
CA THR A 111 20.50 2.11 7.70
C THR A 111 19.43 1.02 7.92
N VAL A 112 19.14 0.75 9.20
CA VAL A 112 18.00 0.01 9.77
C VAL A 112 16.65 0.13 8.99
N PRO A 113 16.31 1.24 8.29
CA PRO A 113 15.08 1.34 7.50
C PRO A 113 14.95 0.31 6.37
N HIS A 114 16.03 -0.13 5.73
CA HIS A 114 15.93 -1.01 4.56
C HIS A 114 15.39 -2.40 4.92
N GLY A 115 15.96 -3.01 5.96
CA GLY A 115 15.47 -4.29 6.49
C GLY A 115 14.05 -4.14 7.03
N LEU A 116 13.78 -3.09 7.80
CA LEU A 116 12.44 -2.84 8.33
C LEU A 116 11.40 -2.68 7.21
N LEU A 117 11.71 -1.95 6.14
CA LEU A 117 10.82 -1.77 5.01
C LEU A 117 10.57 -3.11 4.29
N LEU A 118 11.61 -3.90 4.01
CA LEU A 118 11.45 -5.19 3.33
C LEU A 118 10.58 -6.19 4.09
N PHE A 119 10.58 -6.17 5.43
CA PHE A 119 9.74 -7.06 6.23
C PHE A 119 8.39 -6.46 6.60
N ALA A 120 8.34 -5.20 7.02
CA ALA A 120 7.11 -4.57 7.48
C ALA A 120 6.17 -4.23 6.33
N VAL A 121 6.68 -3.78 5.18
CA VAL A 121 5.86 -3.36 4.04
C VAL A 121 4.95 -4.48 3.52
N PRO A 122 5.45 -5.69 3.21
CA PRO A 122 4.58 -6.78 2.76
C PRO A 122 3.62 -7.24 3.85
N ILE A 123 4.03 -7.29 5.13
CA ILE A 123 3.14 -7.64 6.23
C ILE A 123 1.99 -6.65 6.34
N VAL A 124 2.28 -5.35 6.31
CA VAL A 124 1.27 -4.29 6.41
C VAL A 124 0.35 -4.29 5.20
N ARG A 125 0.89 -4.52 3.99
CA ARG A 125 0.08 -4.63 2.77
C ARG A 125 -0.83 -5.86 2.78
N LEU A 126 -0.42 -6.97 3.41
CA LEU A 126 -1.26 -8.17 3.60
C LEU A 126 -2.40 -7.97 4.60
N LEU A 127 -2.37 -6.93 5.43
CA LEU A 127 -3.46 -6.61 6.36
C LEU A 127 -4.61 -5.84 5.69
N LYS A 128 -4.38 -5.32 4.49
CA LYS A 128 -5.32 -4.53 3.68
C LYS A 128 -6.23 -5.43 2.84
#